data_AF-A0A2H9VW65-F1
#
_entry.id   AF-A0A2H9VW65-F1
#
_cell.length_a   1.000
_cell.length_b   1.000
_cell.length_c   1.000
_cell.angle_alpha   90.00
_cell.angle_beta   90.00
_cell.angle_gamma   90.00
#
_symmetry.space_group_name_H-M   'P 1'
#
loop_
_entity.id
_entity.type
_entity.pdbx_description
1 polymer ?
#
loop_
_entity_poly.entity_id
_entity_poly.type
_entity_poly.pdbx_seq_one_letter_code
_entity_poly.pdbx_strand_id
1 'polypeptide(L)' 'MISKEELLEGVELLYTGKAFKGFREDNPFVTFLGYDRNDWSNIWVKYGGRRIFTSLRDVMLKRDTTISV' A
#
# COMPACT_ATOMS: atom_id res chain seq x y z
N MET A 1 -5.92 -12.17 0.99
CA MET A 1 -4.54 -11.93 1.47
C MET A 1 -3.71 -11.67 0.22
N ILE A 2 -3.06 -10.51 0.11
CA ILE A 2 -2.30 -10.14 -1.10
C ILE A 2 -1.12 -11.12 -1.24
N SER A 3 -1.03 -11.79 -2.38
CA SER A 3 0.10 -12.67 -2.70
C SER A 3 1.30 -11.86 -3.20
N LYS A 4 2.49 -12.42 -3.07
CA LYS A 4 3.73 -11.73 -3.43
C LYS A 4 3.82 -11.48 -4.93
N GLU A 5 3.22 -12.37 -5.72
CA GLU A 5 3.17 -12.33 -7.18
C GLU A 5 2.31 -11.17 -7.70
N GLU A 6 1.40 -10.66 -6.86
CA GLU A 6 0.53 -9.51 -7.18
C GLU A 6 1.19 -8.15 -6.86
N LEU A 7 2.24 -8.14 -6.02
CA LEU A 7 2.94 -6.93 -5.58
C LEU A 7 4.23 -6.72 -6.37
N LEU A 8 4.08 -6.09 -7.53
CA LEU A 8 5.18 -5.61 -8.35
C LEU A 8 5.41 -4.11 -8.12
N GLU A 9 6.67 -3.68 -8.16
CA GLU A 9 7.01 -2.25 -8.05
C GLU A 9 6.18 -1.42 -9.04
N GLY A 10 5.60 -0.32 -8.56
CA GLY A 10 4.71 0.54 -9.35
C GLY A 10 3.22 0.21 -9.24
N VAL A 11 2.83 -0.91 -8.61
CA VAL A 11 1.41 -1.22 -8.36
C VAL A 11 0.80 -0.19 -7.41
N GLU A 12 -0.40 0.29 -7.76
CA GLU A 12 -1.20 1.16 -6.90
C GLU A 12 -2.01 0.33 -5.90
N LEU A 13 -1.94 0.73 -4.63
CA LEU A 13 -2.60 0.09 -3.51
C LEU A 13 -3.53 1.08 -2.82
N LEU A 14 -4.61 0.57 -2.24
CA LEU A 14 -5.43 1.31 -1.30
C LEU A 14 -4.78 1.22 0.09
N TYR A 15 -4.48 2.36 0.71
CA TYR A 15 -3.98 2.42 2.08
C TYR A 15 -5.13 2.38 3.08
N THR A 16 -5.10 1.42 4.00
CA THR A 16 -6.12 1.18 5.03
C THR A 16 -5.56 1.25 6.45
N GLY A 17 -4.25 1.51 6.59
CA GLY A 17 -3.59 1.66 7.88
C GLY A 17 -3.90 2.96 8.60
N LYS A 18 -3.20 3.16 9.71
CA LYS A 18 -3.30 4.39 10.50
C LYS A 18 -2.77 5.60 9.71
N ALA A 19 -3.53 6.69 9.72
CA ALA A 19 -3.12 7.94 9.08
C ALA A 19 -1.73 8.43 9.55
N PHE A 20 -0.94 8.91 8.59
CA PHE A 20 0.37 9.50 8.82
C PHE A 20 0.41 10.98 8.42
N LYS A 21 1.49 11.70 8.76
CA LYS A 21 1.60 13.14 8.51
C LYS A 21 1.47 13.48 7.02
N GLY A 22 0.39 14.19 6.69
CA GLY A 22 0.08 14.61 5.31
C GLY A 22 -0.72 13.58 4.51
N PHE A 23 -1.17 12.48 5.14
CA PHE A 23 -2.14 11.56 4.55
C PHE A 23 -3.48 12.28 4.34
N ARG A 24 -4.15 12.01 3.22
CA ARG A 24 -5.50 12.50 2.94
C ARG A 24 -6.44 11.33 2.67
N GLU A 25 -7.51 11.23 3.45
CA GLU A 25 -8.50 10.15 3.34
C GLU A 25 -9.27 10.19 2.01
N ASP A 26 -9.39 11.36 1.38
CA ASP A 26 -10.02 11.53 0.06
C ASP A 26 -9.15 11.02 -1.10
N ASN A 27 -7.87 10.79 -0.84
CA ASN A 27 -6.92 10.19 -1.78
C ASN A 27 -6.01 9.20 -1.04
N PRO A 28 -6.52 8.01 -0.68
CA PRO A 28 -5.80 7.02 0.12
C PRO A 28 -4.92 6.08 -0.73
N PHE A 29 -4.54 6.47 -1.95
CA PHE A 29 -3.80 5.60 -2.87
C PHE A 29 -2.29 5.80 -2.73
N VAL A 30 -1.57 4.68 -2.63
CA VAL A 30 -0.10 4.64 -2.50
C VAL A 30 0.49 3.74 -3.59
N THR A 31 1.74 3.99 -3.99
CA THR A 31 2.44 3.14 -4.96
C THR A 31 3.40 2.19 -4.25
N PHE A 32 3.31 0.89 -4.50
CA PHE A 32 4.26 -0.09 -3.97
C PHE A 32 5.67 0.12 -4.53
N LEU A 33 6.67 0.14 -3.65
CA LEU A 33 8.08 0.29 -4.00
C LEU A 33 8.89 -0.99 -3.77
N GLY A 34 8.45 -1.88 -2.88
CA GLY A 34 9.17 -3.10 -2.56
C GLY A 34 9.00 -3.52 -1.10
N TYR A 35 9.50 -4.72 -0.81
CA TYR A 35 9.60 -5.26 0.54
C TYR A 35 10.75 -4.63 1.32
N ASP A 36 10.63 -4.61 2.63
CA ASP A 36 11.80 -4.36 3.47
C ASP A 36 12.81 -5.49 3.33
N ARG A 37 14.11 -5.17 3.41
CA ARG A 37 15.17 -6.18 3.27
C ARG A 37 15.13 -7.23 4.39
N ASN A 38 14.65 -6.85 5.58
CA ASN A 38 14.71 -7.70 6.77
C ASN A 38 13.40 -8.43 7.07
N ASP A 39 12.30 -8.04 6.41
CA ASP A 39 10.97 -8.57 6.71
C ASP A 39 10.05 -8.52 5.49
N TRP A 40 9.39 -9.65 5.22
CA TRP A 40 8.41 -9.82 4.15
C TRP A 40 7.02 -9.26 4.52
N SER A 41 6.79 -8.94 5.79
CA SER A 41 5.53 -8.40 6.29
C SER A 41 5.43 -6.86 6.19
N ASN A 42 6.58 -6.21 5.99
CA ASN A 42 6.71 -4.78 5.87
C ASN A 42 7.15 -4.37 4.46
N ILE A 43 6.63 -3.23 4.02
CA ILE A 43 6.79 -2.73 2.67
C ILE A 43 7.09 -1.24 2.67
N TRP A 44 7.70 -0.80 1.59
CA TRP A 44 7.87 0.60 1.25
C TRP A 44 6.84 1.00 0.21
N VAL A 45 6.18 2.14 0.45
CA VAL A 45 5.23 2.72 -0.50
C VAL A 45 5.55 4.19 -0.76
N LYS A 46 5.10 4.73 -1.89
CA LYS A 46 5.20 6.14 -2.25
C LYS A 46 3.85 6.81 -2.06
N TYR A 47 3.84 7.94 -1.36
CA TYR A 47 2.68 8.82 -1.22
C TYR A 47 3.10 10.29 -1.32
N GLY A 48 2.50 11.05 -2.24
CA GLY A 48 2.82 12.48 -2.39
C GLY A 48 4.32 12.79 -2.57
N GLY A 49 5.05 11.91 -3.27
CA GLY A 49 6.50 12.03 -3.46
C GLY A 49 7.38 11.55 -2.30
N ARG A 50 6.79 11.11 -1.18
CA ARG A 50 7.51 10.59 -0.01
C ARG A 50 7.50 9.08 0.05
N ARG A 51 8.56 8.49 0.61
CA ARG A 51 8.61 7.06 0.97
C ARG A 51 8.02 6.86 2.36
N ILE A 52 7.09 5.94 2.47
CA ILE A 52 6.39 5.58 3.71
C ILE A 52 6.68 4.10 3.99
N PHE A 53 7.05 3.80 5.22
CA PHE A 53 7.22 2.45 5.72
C PHE A 53 5.92 1.98 6.36
N THR A 54 5.40 0.81 5.97
CA THR A 54 4.11 0.32 6.47
C THR A 54 4.02 -1.21 6.39
N SER A 55 3.01 -1.82 7.00
CA SER A 55 2.77 -3.26 6.87
C SER A 55 1.95 -3.61 5.63
N LEU A 56 2.14 -4.82 5.09
CA LEU A 56 1.21 -5.44 4.13
C LEU A 56 -0.24 -5.47 4.62
N ARG A 57 -0.46 -5.48 5.94
CA ARG A 57 -1.81 -5.47 6.54
C ARG A 57 -2.53 -4.12 6.40
N ASP A 58 -1.77 -3.06 6.14
CA ASP A 58 -2.24 -1.68 6.04
C ASP A 58 -2.59 -1.28 4.60
N VAL A 59 -2.60 -2.26 3.67
CA VAL A 59 -2.85 -2.03 2.26
C VAL A 59 -3.76 -3.10 1.67
N MET A 60 -4.49 -2.74 0.63
CA MET A 60 -5.33 -3.63 -0.19
C MET A 60 -5.02 -3.41 -1.68
N LEU A 61 -5.17 -4.44 -2.50
CA LEU A 61 -5.11 -4.25 -3.95
C LEU A 61 -6.30 -3.41 -4.39
N LYS A 62 -6.07 -2.43 -5.27
CA LYS A 62 -7.15 -1.56 -5.80
C LYS A 62 -8.30 -2.33 -6.46
N ARG A 63 -8.05 -3.52 -7.00
CA ARG A 63 -9.09 -4.38 -7.61
C ARG A 63 -9.98 -5.08 -6.58
N ASP A 64 -9.54 -5.20 -5.33
CA ASP A 64 -10.32 -5.80 -4.24
C ASP A 64 -11.41 -4.85 -3.73
N THR A 65 -11.37 -3.57 -4.16
CA THR A 65 -12.42 -2.57 -3.91
C THR A 65 -13.65 -2.72 -4.81
N THR A 66 -13.80 -3.84 -5.53
CA THR A 66 -15.03 -4.13 -6.28
C THR A 66 -16.16 -4.38 -5.28
N ILE A 67 -16.91 -3.31 -4.98
CA ILE A 67 -18.19 -3.38 -4.30
C ILE A 67 -19.06 -4.31 -5.14
N SER A 68 -19.47 -5.44 -4.56
CA SER A 68 -20.58 -6.23 -5.08
C SER A 68 -21.81 -5.32 -5.08
N VAL A 69 -22.20 -4.86 -6.28
CA VAL A 69 -23.51 -4.22 -6.53
C VAL A 69 -24.60 -5.26 -6.58
#